data_AF-I1A4L5-F1
#
_entry.id   AF-I1A4L5-F1
#
_cell.length_a   1.000
_cell.length_b   1.000
_cell.length_c   1.000
_cell.angle_alpha   90.00
_cell.angle_beta   90.00
_cell.angle_gamma   90.00
#
_symmetry.space_group_name_H-M   'P 1'
#
loop_
_entity.id
_entity.type
_entity.pdbx_description
1 polymer ?
#
loop_
_entity_poly.entity_id
_entity_poly.type
_entity_poly.pdbx_seq_one_letter_code
_entity_poly.pdbx_strand_id
1 'polypeptide(L)'
;MKTKEKDFFIFFNIAFLGILLSLLIMIPLYVNWAHNYNLQFTENTPEALKSRVDASQSYLISFLLIYVSLFLVWITQVFILLRNKNGILKSLFPILFWKKNNIILHNENKVKERNSLILSLIIFSLSIIAIWLSVSFNFVPLAFFVYFSFFIVIGIQYFYCWFKFINILRAK
;
A
#
# COMPACT_ATOMS: atom_id res chain seq x y z
N MET A 1 -25.26 -1.65 -13.57
CA MET A 1 -24.44 -0.98 -12.53
C MET A 1 -23.21 -1.83 -12.17
N LYS A 2 -22.35 -2.25 -13.12
CA LYS A 2 -21.37 -3.35 -12.89
C LYS A 2 -19.98 -3.20 -13.53
N THR A 3 -19.76 -2.27 -14.46
CA THR A 3 -18.48 -2.11 -15.18
C THR A 3 -17.50 -1.19 -14.44
N LYS A 4 -17.93 0.01 -14.02
CA LYS A 4 -17.04 1.02 -13.39
C LYS A 4 -16.34 0.53 -12.11
N GLU A 5 -17.04 -0.16 -11.21
CA GLU A 5 -16.46 -0.69 -9.96
C GLU A 5 -15.45 -1.81 -10.25
N LYS A 6 -15.74 -2.62 -11.27
CA LYS A 6 -14.87 -3.68 -11.75
C LYS A 6 -13.59 -3.07 -12.30
N ASP A 7 -13.71 -2.10 -13.21
CA ASP A 7 -12.57 -1.43 -13.86
C ASP A 7 -11.67 -0.75 -12.83
N PHE A 8 -12.28 -0.07 -11.85
CA PHE A 8 -11.58 0.51 -10.71
C PHE A 8 -10.84 -0.55 -9.88
N PHE A 9 -11.48 -1.69 -9.59
CA PHE A 9 -10.86 -2.78 -8.86
C PHE A 9 -9.65 -3.38 -9.60
N ILE A 10 -9.69 -3.52 -10.94
CA ILE A 10 -8.47 -3.93 -11.68
C ILE A 10 -7.41 -2.86 -11.57
N PHE A 11 -7.78 -1.61 -11.86
CA PHE A 11 -6.83 -0.51 -11.94
C PHE A 11 -6.07 -0.42 -10.64
N PHE A 12 -6.78 -0.52 -9.51
CA PHE A 12 -6.19 -0.62 -8.18
C PHE A 12 -5.22 -1.81 -8.07
N ASN A 13 -5.64 -3.02 -8.42
CA ASN A 13 -4.78 -4.19 -8.30
C ASN A 13 -3.53 -4.09 -9.19
N ILE A 14 -3.64 -3.55 -10.41
CA ILE A 14 -2.51 -3.34 -11.31
C ILE A 14 -1.57 -2.27 -10.73
N ALA A 15 -2.12 -1.12 -10.32
CA ALA A 15 -1.34 -0.04 -9.73
C ALA A 15 -0.63 -0.54 -8.46
N PHE A 16 -1.34 -1.23 -7.57
CA PHE A 16 -0.82 -1.82 -6.36
C PHE A 16 0.32 -2.82 -6.65
N LEU A 17 0.14 -3.72 -7.62
CA LEU A 17 1.16 -4.70 -7.99
C LEU A 17 2.40 -4.03 -8.63
N GLY A 18 2.19 -3.10 -9.56
CA GLY A 18 3.28 -2.36 -10.19
C GLY A 18 4.10 -1.56 -9.17
N ILE A 19 3.41 -0.99 -8.20
CA ILE A 19 4.00 -0.28 -7.07
C ILE A 19 4.77 -1.23 -6.15
N LEU A 20 4.23 -2.39 -5.82
CA LEU A 20 4.93 -3.42 -5.02
C LEU A 20 6.21 -3.90 -5.72
N LEU A 21 6.14 -4.15 -7.03
CA LEU A 21 7.31 -4.50 -7.84
C LEU A 21 8.34 -3.37 -7.88
N SER A 22 7.89 -2.11 -7.99
CA SER A 22 8.80 -0.95 -7.97
C SER A 22 9.57 -0.86 -6.66
N LEU A 23 8.94 -1.14 -5.51
CA LEU A 23 9.62 -1.18 -4.21
C LEU A 23 10.68 -2.27 -4.17
N LEU A 24 10.36 -3.44 -4.69
CA LEU A 24 11.26 -4.59 -4.67
C LEU A 24 12.54 -4.30 -5.47
N ILE A 25 12.42 -3.56 -6.57
CA ILE A 25 13.57 -3.08 -7.37
C ILE A 25 14.33 -1.95 -6.65
N MET A 26 13.66 -1.10 -5.88
CA MET A 26 14.30 0.01 -5.17
C MET A 26 15.15 -0.43 -3.97
N ILE A 27 14.91 -1.62 -3.39
CA ILE A 27 15.73 -2.17 -2.29
C ILE A 27 17.21 -2.30 -2.70
N PRO A 28 17.59 -3.06 -3.74
CA PRO A 28 19.00 -3.22 -4.11
C PRO A 28 19.64 -1.92 -4.62
N LEU A 29 18.88 -1.09 -5.36
CA LEU A 29 19.35 0.24 -5.79
C LEU A 29 19.72 1.11 -4.59
N TYR A 30 18.88 1.07 -3.56
CA TYR A 30 19.15 1.78 -2.33
C TYR A 30 20.35 1.23 -1.57
N VAL A 31 20.43 -0.09 -1.37
CA VAL A 31 21.57 -0.70 -0.66
C VAL A 31 22.89 -0.28 -1.31
N ASN A 32 22.95 -0.28 -2.64
CA ASN A 32 24.13 0.16 -3.37
C ASN A 32 24.40 1.67 -3.20
N TRP A 33 23.35 2.50 -3.28
CA TRP A 33 23.50 3.95 -3.05
C TRP A 33 23.97 4.26 -1.63
N ALA A 34 23.39 3.63 -0.61
CA ALA A 34 23.73 3.82 0.79
C ALA A 34 25.17 3.38 1.09
N HIS A 35 25.61 2.26 0.48
CA HIS A 35 27.00 1.83 0.54
C HIS A 35 27.94 2.90 -0.03
N ASN A 36 27.66 3.40 -1.24
CA ASN A 36 28.47 4.45 -1.88
C ASN A 36 28.45 5.77 -1.11
N TYR A 37 27.32 6.14 -0.51
CA TYR A 37 27.20 7.33 0.31
C TYR A 37 28.02 7.21 1.60
N ASN A 38 27.96 6.07 2.28
CA ASN A 38 28.71 5.82 3.51
C ASN A 38 30.23 5.82 3.28
N LEU A 39 30.68 5.39 2.09
CA LEU A 39 32.10 5.43 1.70
C LEU A 39 32.66 6.86 1.58
N GLN A 40 31.81 7.89 1.48
CA GLN A 40 32.26 9.29 1.39
C GLN A 40 32.65 9.87 2.76
N PHE A 41 32.36 9.17 3.86
CA PHE A 41 32.66 9.63 5.21
C PHE A 41 33.90 8.91 5.76
N THR A 42 34.98 9.66 5.94
CA THR A 42 36.25 9.15 6.48
C THR A 42 36.29 9.21 8.02
N GLU A 43 37.32 8.63 8.63
CA GLU A 43 37.53 8.64 10.08
C GLU A 43 37.47 10.05 10.72
N ASN A 44 37.84 11.09 9.97
CA ASN A 44 37.85 12.48 10.45
C ASN A 44 36.48 13.19 10.37
N THR A 45 35.43 12.52 9.90
CA THR A 45 34.09 13.10 9.83
C THR A 45 33.52 13.25 11.26
N PRO A 46 32.94 14.41 11.63
CA PRO A 46 32.35 14.62 12.94
C PRO A 46 31.34 13.52 13.31
N GLU A 47 31.37 13.02 14.54
CA GLU A 47 30.44 11.96 15.01
C GLU A 47 28.96 12.34 14.86
N ALA A 48 28.62 13.62 15.03
CA ALA A 48 27.27 14.14 14.81
C ALA A 48 26.81 14.03 13.34
N LEU A 49 27.74 14.01 12.39
CA LEU A 49 27.47 13.72 10.98
C LEU A 49 27.42 12.21 10.75
N LYS A 50 28.34 11.43 11.33
CA LYS A 50 28.33 9.96 11.25
C LYS A 50 27.06 9.32 11.85
N SER A 51 26.49 9.88 12.91
CA SER A 51 25.23 9.40 13.51
C SER A 51 24.00 9.69 12.65
N ARG A 52 24.06 10.70 11.77
CA ARG A 52 23.06 10.93 10.70
C ARG A 52 23.30 10.05 9.46
N VAL A 53 24.48 9.42 9.35
CA VAL A 53 24.92 8.57 8.23
C VAL A 53 24.51 7.10 8.41
N ASP A 54 23.82 6.75 9.50
CA ASP A 54 23.01 5.51 9.57
C ASP A 54 21.74 5.59 8.67
N ALA A 55 21.87 6.28 7.53
CA ALA A 55 20.93 6.33 6.43
C ALA A 55 20.48 4.92 6.04
N SER A 56 21.39 3.94 6.05
CA SER A 56 21.06 2.54 5.73
C SER A 56 19.92 2.01 6.62
N GLN A 57 19.95 2.28 7.92
CA GLN A 57 18.96 1.80 8.89
C GLN A 57 17.65 2.57 8.80
N SER A 58 17.70 3.91 8.81
CA SER A 58 16.50 4.77 8.72
C SER A 58 15.67 4.50 7.46
N TYR A 59 16.34 4.23 6.34
CA TYR A 59 15.69 3.90 5.09
C TYR A 59 15.15 2.48 5.03
N LEU A 60 15.85 1.51 5.64
CA LEU A 60 15.36 0.13 5.74
C LEU A 60 14.09 0.08 6.59
N ILE A 61 14.05 0.84 7.69
CA ILE A 61 12.84 1.04 8.51
C ILE A 61 11.73 1.70 7.68
N SER A 62 12.05 2.74 6.91
CA SER A 62 11.11 3.44 6.02
C SER A 62 10.48 2.51 4.98
N PHE A 63 11.28 1.63 4.36
CA PHE A 63 10.78 0.61 3.45
C PHE A 63 9.95 -0.46 4.13
N LEU A 64 10.38 -0.92 5.31
CA LEU A 64 9.66 -1.92 6.08
C LEU A 64 8.25 -1.42 6.42
N LEU A 65 8.14 -0.17 6.90
CA LEU A 65 6.86 0.50 7.19
C LEU A 65 5.92 0.51 5.98
N ILE A 66 6.45 0.81 4.79
CA ILE A 66 5.66 0.84 3.55
C ILE A 66 5.27 -0.58 3.13
N TYR A 67 6.21 -1.54 3.18
CA TYR A 67 5.93 -2.93 2.83
C TYR A 67 4.85 -3.53 3.71
N VAL A 68 4.95 -3.32 5.03
CA VAL A 68 3.94 -3.76 5.99
C VAL A 68 2.59 -3.11 5.69
N SER A 69 2.57 -1.83 5.36
CA SER A 69 1.32 -1.12 5.00
C SER A 69 0.66 -1.72 3.77
N LEU A 70 1.43 -1.95 2.70
CA LEU A 70 0.92 -2.57 1.48
C LEU A 70 0.47 -4.01 1.75
N PHE A 71 1.24 -4.77 2.51
CA PHE A 71 0.88 -6.13 2.88
C PHE A 71 -0.44 -6.20 3.64
N LEU A 72 -0.68 -5.27 4.57
CA LEU A 72 -1.95 -5.16 5.28
C LEU A 72 -3.11 -4.83 4.33
N VAL A 73 -2.90 -3.90 3.39
CA VAL A 73 -3.90 -3.57 2.35
C VAL A 73 -4.24 -4.80 1.51
N TRP A 74 -3.22 -5.54 1.07
CA TRP A 74 -3.41 -6.76 0.28
C TRP A 74 -4.15 -7.84 1.07
N ILE A 75 -3.73 -8.14 2.30
CA ILE A 75 -4.41 -9.10 3.18
C ILE A 75 -5.88 -8.72 3.37
N THR A 76 -6.16 -7.44 3.59
CA THR A 76 -7.53 -6.95 3.78
C THR A 76 -8.38 -7.24 2.56
N GLN A 77 -7.87 -6.95 1.37
CA GLN A 77 -8.55 -7.27 0.12
C GLN A 77 -8.81 -8.78 -0.01
N VAL A 78 -7.81 -9.62 0.28
CA VAL A 78 -7.96 -11.09 0.24
C VAL A 78 -9.08 -11.54 1.17
N PHE A 79 -9.11 -11.06 2.42
CA PHE A 79 -10.16 -11.39 3.37
C PHE A 79 -11.55 -10.94 2.92
N ILE A 80 -11.67 -9.77 2.32
CA ILE A 80 -12.94 -9.27 1.78
C ILE A 80 -13.42 -10.18 0.65
N LEU A 81 -12.53 -10.54 -0.28
CA LEU A 81 -12.89 -11.42 -1.39
C LEU A 81 -13.30 -12.81 -0.88
N LEU A 82 -12.59 -13.37 0.09
CA LEU A 82 -12.97 -14.63 0.74
C LEU A 82 -14.35 -14.54 1.40
N ARG A 83 -14.63 -13.45 2.13
CA ARG A 83 -15.95 -13.21 2.75
C ARG A 83 -17.07 -13.06 1.72
N ASN A 84 -16.74 -12.57 0.53
CA ASN A 84 -17.66 -12.49 -0.61
C ASN A 84 -17.78 -13.82 -1.37
N LYS A 85 -17.39 -14.93 -0.74
CA LYS A 85 -17.46 -16.30 -1.29
C LYS A 85 -16.59 -16.51 -2.54
N ASN A 86 -15.57 -15.67 -2.75
CA ASN A 86 -14.54 -15.99 -3.73
C ASN A 86 -13.65 -17.10 -3.16
N GLY A 87 -13.36 -18.13 -3.96
CA GLY A 87 -12.41 -19.19 -3.56
C GLY A 87 -10.99 -18.64 -3.34
N ILE A 88 -10.18 -19.35 -2.55
CA ILE A 88 -8.83 -18.92 -2.11
C ILE A 88 -7.98 -18.40 -3.26
N LEU A 89 -7.91 -19.15 -4.37
CA LEU A 89 -7.11 -18.79 -5.54
C LEU A 89 -7.54 -17.46 -6.18
N LYS A 90 -8.85 -17.20 -6.24
CA LYS A 90 -9.42 -15.95 -6.79
C LYS A 90 -9.16 -14.77 -5.85
N SER A 91 -9.16 -15.01 -4.55
CA SER A 91 -8.96 -13.98 -3.54
C SER A 91 -7.49 -13.55 -3.47
N LEU A 92 -6.54 -14.48 -3.61
CA LEU A 92 -5.10 -14.18 -3.64
C LEU A 92 -4.67 -13.53 -4.96
N PHE A 93 -5.21 -14.00 -6.09
CA PHE A 93 -4.79 -13.55 -7.42
C PHE A 93 -5.94 -13.02 -8.28
N PRO A 94 -6.67 -11.99 -7.83
CA PRO A 94 -7.86 -11.50 -8.52
C PRO A 94 -7.59 -11.01 -9.95
N ILE A 95 -6.40 -10.46 -10.24
CA ILE A 95 -6.00 -10.05 -11.60
C ILE A 95 -6.10 -11.22 -12.60
N LEU A 96 -5.74 -12.44 -12.19
CA LEU A 96 -5.76 -13.62 -13.07
C LEU A 96 -7.18 -14.06 -13.43
N PHE A 97 -8.18 -13.70 -12.62
CA PHE A 97 -9.58 -14.11 -12.79
C PHE A 97 -10.51 -12.98 -13.23
N TRP A 98 -9.97 -11.78 -13.44
CA TRP A 98 -10.70 -10.57 -13.83
C TRP A 98 -11.62 -10.76 -15.06
N LYS A 99 -11.11 -11.41 -16.13
CA LYS A 99 -11.84 -11.52 -17.40
C LYS A 99 -13.08 -12.42 -17.34
N LYS A 100 -13.15 -13.35 -16.39
CA LYS A 100 -14.24 -14.35 -16.33
C LYS A 100 -15.51 -13.88 -15.58
N ASN A 101 -15.63 -12.60 -15.21
CA ASN A 101 -16.72 -12.09 -14.36
C ASN A 101 -16.94 -12.88 -13.05
N ASN A 102 -15.91 -13.61 -12.63
CA ASN A 102 -15.98 -14.65 -11.61
C ASN A 102 -15.64 -14.15 -10.20
N ILE A 103 -15.45 -12.83 -10.06
CA ILE A 103 -15.05 -12.17 -8.84
C ILE A 103 -16.24 -11.40 -8.29
N ILE A 104 -16.67 -11.79 -7.10
CA ILE A 104 -17.78 -11.18 -6.39
C ILE A 104 -17.20 -10.07 -5.50
N LEU A 105 -17.46 -8.81 -5.85
CA LEU A 105 -16.91 -7.64 -5.16
C LEU A 105 -17.77 -7.15 -3.99
N HIS A 106 -19.01 -7.63 -3.87
CA HIS A 106 -19.96 -7.20 -2.86
C HIS A 106 -20.53 -8.39 -2.10
N ASN A 107 -20.74 -8.20 -0.80
CA ASN A 107 -21.51 -9.13 0.00
C ASN A 107 -23.01 -8.81 -0.09
N GLU A 108 -23.83 -9.83 -0.32
CA GLU A 108 -25.29 -9.71 -0.23
C GLU A 108 -25.72 -9.36 1.21
N ASN A 109 -24.94 -9.76 2.21
CA ASN A 109 -25.19 -9.38 3.59
C ASN A 109 -24.66 -7.95 3.87
N LYS A 110 -25.58 -6.97 3.91
CA LYS A 110 -25.28 -5.56 4.16
C LYS A 110 -24.50 -5.30 5.45
N VAL A 111 -24.71 -6.09 6.52
CA VAL A 111 -23.96 -5.95 7.78
C VAL A 111 -22.50 -6.38 7.59
N LYS A 112 -22.26 -7.51 6.90
CA LYS A 112 -20.90 -7.98 6.59
C LYS A 112 -20.18 -7.03 5.63
N GLU A 113 -20.87 -6.48 4.63
CA GLU A 113 -20.31 -5.47 3.72
C GLU A 113 -19.88 -4.21 4.48
N ARG A 114 -20.76 -3.69 5.35
CA ARG A 114 -20.45 -2.51 6.18
C ARG A 114 -19.23 -2.75 7.07
N ASN A 115 -19.17 -3.87 7.78
CA ASN A 115 -18.04 -4.19 8.66
C ASN A 115 -16.72 -4.33 7.89
N SER A 116 -16.78 -4.86 6.66
CA SER A 116 -15.61 -4.98 5.77
C SER A 116 -15.12 -3.62 5.27
N LEU A 117 -16.03 -2.68 5.00
CA LEU A 117 -15.67 -1.30 4.65
C LEU A 117 -15.05 -0.55 5.83
N ILE A 118 -15.57 -0.71 7.04
CA ILE A 118 -14.98 -0.11 8.26
C ILE A 118 -13.55 -0.62 8.45
N LEU A 119 -13.35 -1.94 8.34
CA LEU A 119 -12.01 -2.54 8.45
C LEU A 119 -11.06 -1.98 7.38
N SER A 120 -11.53 -1.83 6.14
CA SER A 120 -10.75 -1.26 5.04
C SER A 120 -10.34 0.19 5.35
N LEU A 121 -11.26 1.01 5.85
CA LEU A 121 -10.97 2.40 6.21
C LEU A 121 -9.92 2.50 7.32
N ILE A 122 -10.01 1.66 8.35
CA ILE A 122 -9.00 1.62 9.43
C ILE A 122 -7.63 1.28 8.86
N ILE A 123 -7.54 0.27 8.00
CA ILE A 123 -6.27 -0.22 7.46
C ILE A 123 -5.66 0.78 6.47
N PHE A 124 -6.47 1.43 5.66
CA PHE A 124 -6.00 2.52 4.80
C PHE A 124 -5.51 3.73 5.60
N SER A 125 -6.19 4.11 6.70
CA SER A 125 -5.71 5.17 7.60
C SER A 125 -4.36 4.82 8.20
N LEU A 126 -4.19 3.60 8.71
CA LEU A 126 -2.90 3.12 9.24
C LEU A 126 -1.81 3.13 8.17
N SER A 127 -2.14 2.73 6.95
CA SER A 127 -1.20 2.72 5.82
C SER A 127 -0.76 4.13 5.43
N ILE A 128 -1.69 5.10 5.44
CA ILE A 128 -1.38 6.51 5.20
C ILE A 128 -0.44 7.04 6.29
N ILE A 129 -0.73 6.77 7.57
CA ILE A 129 0.11 7.21 8.70
C ILE A 129 1.52 6.62 8.59
N ALA A 130 1.63 5.34 8.25
CA ALA A 130 2.92 4.68 8.07
C ALA A 130 3.74 5.26 6.91
N ILE A 131 3.09 5.64 5.80
CA ILE A 131 3.75 6.35 4.70
C ILE A 131 4.22 7.74 5.15
N TRP A 132 3.39 8.48 5.87
CA TRP A 132 3.77 9.80 6.42
C TRP A 132 4.96 9.71 7.37
N LEU A 133 4.95 8.72 8.29
CA LEU A 133 6.09 8.45 9.17
C LEU A 133 7.34 8.10 8.34
N SER A 134 7.20 7.24 7.33
CA SER A 134 8.30 6.86 6.43
C SER A 134 8.94 8.07 5.73
N VAL A 135 8.14 9.03 5.27
CA VAL A 135 8.66 10.29 4.70
C VAL A 135 9.47 11.10 5.72
N SER A 136 9.03 11.14 6.99
CA SER A 136 9.73 11.89 8.05
C SER A 136 11.11 11.33 8.39
N PHE A 137 11.34 10.04 8.13
CA PHE A 137 12.63 9.38 8.36
C PHE A 137 13.58 9.45 7.15
N ASN A 138 13.16 10.07 6.03
CA ASN A 138 13.88 9.95 4.77
C ASN A 138 14.24 11.31 4.15
N PHE A 139 15.55 11.57 3.99
CA PHE A 139 16.07 12.82 3.44
C PHE A 139 16.40 12.74 1.94
N VAL A 140 16.15 11.59 1.29
CA VAL A 140 16.50 11.37 -0.13
C VAL A 140 15.34 11.81 -1.04
N PRO A 141 15.55 12.78 -1.97
CA PRO A 141 14.49 13.27 -2.85
C PRO A 141 13.86 12.19 -3.74
N LEU A 142 14.65 11.19 -4.19
CA LEU A 142 14.15 10.11 -5.04
C LEU A 142 13.15 9.20 -4.29
N ALA A 143 13.39 8.96 -3.01
CA ALA A 143 12.52 8.15 -2.16
C ALA A 143 11.18 8.86 -1.92
N PHE A 144 11.20 10.19 -1.79
CA PHE A 144 10.00 11.01 -1.66
C PHE A 144 9.02 10.81 -2.83
N PHE A 145 9.49 10.82 -4.08
CA PHE A 145 8.60 10.62 -5.24
C PHE A 145 7.95 9.23 -5.25
N VAL A 146 8.72 8.22 -4.87
CA VAL A 146 8.24 6.85 -4.73
C VAL A 146 7.16 6.85 -3.64
N TYR A 147 7.45 7.35 -2.44
CA TYR A 147 6.52 7.42 -1.29
C TYR A 147 5.23 8.20 -1.56
N PHE A 148 5.34 9.33 -2.24
CA PHE A 148 4.21 10.15 -2.64
C PHE A 148 3.27 9.41 -3.62
N SER A 149 3.81 8.60 -4.52
CA SER A 149 2.97 7.77 -5.41
C SER A 149 2.11 6.76 -4.64
N PHE A 150 2.63 6.16 -3.56
CA PHE A 150 1.83 5.26 -2.70
C PHE A 150 0.75 6.03 -1.95
N PHE A 151 1.09 7.22 -1.44
CA PHE A 151 0.12 8.06 -0.76
C PHE A 151 -1.07 8.36 -1.68
N ILE A 152 -0.81 8.66 -2.95
CA ILE A 152 -1.88 8.88 -3.96
C ILE A 152 -2.70 7.60 -4.16
N VAL A 153 -2.09 6.45 -4.42
CA VAL A 153 -2.83 5.20 -4.71
C VAL A 153 -3.68 4.75 -3.52
N ILE A 154 -3.13 4.80 -2.31
CA ILE A 154 -3.89 4.47 -1.09
C ILE A 154 -4.96 5.53 -0.82
N GLY A 155 -4.66 6.81 -1.03
CA GLY A 155 -5.61 7.92 -0.84
C GLY A 155 -6.82 7.84 -1.76
N ILE A 156 -6.63 7.55 -3.05
CA ILE A 156 -7.72 7.33 -4.01
C ILE A 156 -8.61 6.18 -3.55
N GLN A 157 -8.01 5.09 -3.08
CA GLN A 157 -8.75 3.92 -2.60
C GLN A 157 -9.52 4.20 -1.32
N TYR A 158 -8.89 4.91 -0.38
CA TYR A 158 -9.53 5.37 0.85
C TYR A 158 -10.78 6.19 0.54
N PHE A 159 -10.66 7.16 -0.38
CA PHE A 159 -11.77 8.02 -0.78
C PHE A 159 -12.92 7.20 -1.39
N TYR A 160 -12.60 6.24 -2.26
CA TYR A 160 -13.62 5.35 -2.83
C TYR A 160 -14.37 4.52 -1.77
N CYS A 161 -13.64 3.88 -0.85
CA CYS A 161 -14.22 3.10 0.23
C CYS A 161 -15.07 3.97 1.18
N TRP A 162 -14.60 5.18 1.47
CA TRP A 162 -15.32 6.17 2.27
C TRP A 162 -16.64 6.60 1.62
N PHE A 163 -16.60 6.93 0.33
CA PHE A 163 -17.80 7.27 -0.44
C PHE A 163 -18.82 6.13 -0.44
N LYS A 164 -18.37 4.89 -0.67
CA LYS A 164 -19.23 3.70 -0.64
C LYS A 164 -19.83 3.46 0.75
N PHE A 165 -19.07 3.69 1.81
CA PHE A 165 -19.54 3.57 3.19
C PHE A 165 -20.64 4.60 3.50
N ILE A 166 -20.46 5.87 3.11
CA ILE A 166 -21.49 6.92 3.26
C ILE A 166 -22.79 6.53 2.55
N ASN A 167 -22.70 6.02 1.32
CA ASN A 167 -23.90 5.63 0.57
C ASN A 167 -24.68 4.49 1.24
N ILE A 168 -23.98 3.54 1.89
CA ILE A 168 -24.64 2.48 2.67
C ILE A 168 -25.32 3.03 3.92
N LEU A 169 -24.74 4.04 4.57
CA LEU A 169 -25.37 4.69 5.72
C LEU A 169 -26.62 5.48 5.35
N ARG A 170 -26.64 6.15 4.19
CA ARG A 170 -27.78 6.92 3.68
C ARG A 170 -28.94 6.08 3.15
N ALA A 171 -28.70 4.82 2.82
CA ALA A 171 -29.72 3.88 2.31
C ALA A 171 -30.51 3.16 3.42
N LYS A 172 -30.36 3.60 4.67
CA LYS A 172 -31.17 3.22 5.83
C LYS A 172 -32.11 4.34 6.18
#